data_AF-A0A3L7PBQ9-F1
#
_entry.id   AF-A0A3L7PBQ9-F1
#
_cell.length_a   1.000
_cell.length_b   1.000
_cell.length_c   1.000
_cell.angle_alpha   90.00
_cell.angle_beta   90.00
_cell.angle_gamma   90.00
#
_symmetry.space_group_name_H-M   'P 1'
#
loop_
_entity.id
_entity.type
_entity.pdbx_description
1 polymer ?
#
loop_
_entity_poly.entity_id
_entity_poly.type
_entity_poly.pdbx_seq_one_letter_code
_entity_poly.pdbx_strand_id
1 'polypeptide(L)'
;LIGGLCVGLAGIFWMVRAGCWIDFLDMMSGWNGDYFQAGRSRWTLDRYVAHSQRFVPWIFLHIPALVSAGRTIFRVISSRRTPAKFEREDIAKVVLQAGYVGWLMQAFVFQQLFDYIHVPGIILAMAVCVQAAMSVLMTACTNDRLTTIQPSIGNLLLPLMAAFVAVAIVNSPTTNWARQRHWYRCLQACMGSVLEPEIKDDIALTPMPRWRELQPVIEKLHELCEDDTSVMAYNGNLIHLYSAMKLRPPTRFVYVDVLARCFPRRRDEMLTAIEKSHVHYVVSDLIEDGCEVDLNTNDVLPNTLALQSSTLFFPYNQTPVFRSGGYVIFEINRPIGWLTREYSPLSQEYLLQLTSTESSAAKE
;
A
#
# COMPACT_ATOMS: atom_id res chain seq x y z
N LEU A 1 20.06 -0.49 -20.05
CA LEU A 1 20.97 -1.18 -19.12
C LEU A 1 21.95 -0.22 -18.46
N ILE A 2 22.79 0.50 -19.22
CA ILE A 2 23.74 1.49 -18.66
C ILE A 2 23.05 2.51 -17.74
N GLY A 3 21.93 3.10 -18.17
CA GLY A 3 21.18 4.04 -17.33
C GLY A 3 20.71 3.43 -15.99
N GLY A 4 20.28 2.17 -15.99
CA GLY A 4 19.90 1.47 -14.77
C GLY A 4 21.08 1.24 -13.83
N LEU A 5 22.25 0.90 -14.37
CA LEU A 5 23.48 0.76 -13.59
C LEU A 5 23.91 2.09 -12.96
N CYS A 6 23.90 3.18 -13.72
CA CYS A 6 24.23 4.51 -13.21
C CYS A 6 23.29 4.95 -12.07
N VAL A 7 21.98 4.76 -12.24
CA VAL A 7 20.97 5.08 -11.21
C VAL A 7 21.16 4.19 -9.97
N GLY A 8 21.43 2.89 -10.16
CA GLY A 8 21.70 1.98 -9.06
C GLY A 8 22.93 2.37 -8.24
N LEU A 9 24.04 2.71 -8.92
CA LEU A 9 25.26 3.17 -8.25
C LEU A 9 25.05 4.50 -7.52
N ALA A 10 24.33 5.44 -8.12
CA ALA A 10 23.98 6.71 -7.47
C ALA A 10 23.13 6.49 -6.20
N GLY A 11 22.17 5.57 -6.24
CA GLY A 11 21.37 5.19 -5.08
C GLY A 11 22.20 4.59 -3.94
N ILE A 12 23.13 3.68 -4.27
CA ILE A 12 24.06 3.10 -3.28
C ILE A 12 24.92 4.19 -2.65
N PHE A 13 25.52 5.06 -3.47
CA PHE A 13 26.35 6.17 -2.99
C PHE A 13 25.56 7.08 -2.04
N TRP A 14 24.31 7.40 -2.39
CA TRP A 14 23.43 8.20 -1.55
C TRP A 14 23.15 7.52 -0.21
N MET A 15 22.83 6.22 -0.19
CA MET A 15 22.58 5.48 1.06
C MET A 15 23.81 5.44 1.98
N VAL A 16 25.00 5.28 1.40
CA VAL A 16 26.26 5.34 2.15
C VAL A 16 26.46 6.73 2.75
N ARG A 17 26.22 7.79 1.97
CA ARG A 17 26.36 9.18 2.42
C ARG A 17 25.36 9.54 3.52
N ALA A 18 24.14 9.01 3.44
CA ALA A 18 23.07 9.23 4.41
C ALA A 18 23.22 8.37 5.68
N GLY A 19 24.18 7.44 5.71
CA GLY A 19 24.42 6.56 6.86
C GLY A 19 23.45 5.38 6.99
N CYS A 20 22.52 5.19 6.04
CA CYS A 20 21.51 4.13 6.10
C CYS A 20 21.93 2.83 5.40
N TRP A 21 23.11 2.78 4.79
CA TRP A 21 23.57 1.60 4.04
C TRP A 21 23.65 0.32 4.89
N ILE A 22 24.12 0.43 6.14
CA ILE A 22 24.24 -0.74 7.03
C ILE A 22 22.86 -1.25 7.44
N ASP A 23 21.92 -0.35 7.79
CA ASP A 23 20.53 -0.73 8.10
C ASP A 23 19.83 -1.34 6.88
N PHE A 24 20.09 -0.82 5.68
CA PHE A 24 19.59 -1.40 4.44
C PHE A 24 20.12 -2.82 4.23
N LEU A 25 21.42 -3.04 4.43
CA LEU A 25 22.00 -4.38 4.32
C LEU A 25 21.41 -5.34 5.35
N ASP A 26 21.27 -4.92 6.62
CA ASP A 26 20.62 -5.74 7.65
C ASP A 26 19.19 -6.09 7.27
N MET A 27 18.41 -5.12 6.78
CA MET A 27 17.06 -5.38 6.27
C MET A 27 17.08 -6.42 5.14
N MET A 28 17.97 -6.26 4.17
CA MET A 28 18.05 -7.16 3.01
C MET A 28 18.54 -8.57 3.36
N SER A 29 19.47 -8.72 4.30
CA SER A 29 20.06 -10.02 4.66
C SER A 29 19.37 -10.71 5.82
N GLY A 30 18.89 -9.96 6.81
CA GLY A 30 18.42 -10.48 8.10
C GLY A 30 16.90 -10.42 8.29
N TRP A 31 16.21 -9.49 7.63
CA TRP A 31 14.77 -9.26 7.82
C TRP A 31 13.94 -9.73 6.63
N ASN A 32 14.48 -9.60 5.42
CA ASN A 32 13.73 -9.80 4.18
C ASN A 32 13.14 -11.21 4.04
N GLY A 33 13.77 -12.23 4.64
CA GLY A 33 13.23 -13.59 4.65
C GLY A 33 11.86 -13.68 5.34
N ASP A 34 11.70 -13.06 6.50
CA ASP A 34 10.42 -13.01 7.23
C ASP A 34 9.39 -12.20 6.45
N TYR A 35 9.83 -11.07 5.90
CA TYR A 35 9.00 -10.21 5.07
C TYR A 35 8.44 -10.95 3.84
N PHE A 36 9.28 -11.67 3.10
CA PHE A 36 8.85 -12.46 1.95
C PHE A 36 7.88 -13.57 2.35
N GLN A 37 8.14 -14.28 3.45
CA GLN A 37 7.24 -15.32 3.94
C GLN A 37 5.88 -14.74 4.35
N ALA A 38 5.86 -13.63 5.09
CA ALA A 38 4.65 -12.92 5.46
C ALA A 38 3.89 -12.37 4.24
N GLY A 39 4.60 -11.93 3.21
CA GLY A 39 4.00 -11.52 1.94
C GLY A 39 3.35 -12.67 1.18
N ARG A 40 4.02 -13.83 1.11
CA ARG A 40 3.55 -15.02 0.39
C ARG A 40 2.38 -15.69 1.08
N SER A 41 2.38 -15.78 2.41
CA SER A 41 1.25 -16.36 3.17
C SER A 41 -0.05 -15.58 2.98
N ARG A 42 0.05 -14.29 2.63
CA ARG A 42 -1.09 -13.41 2.36
C ARG A 42 -1.46 -13.29 0.88
N TRP A 43 -0.88 -14.11 0.01
CA TRP A 43 -1.28 -14.13 -1.40
C TRP A 43 -2.62 -14.86 -1.51
N THR A 44 -3.72 -14.10 -1.53
CA THR A 44 -5.08 -14.62 -1.68
C THR A 44 -5.76 -13.98 -2.88
N LEU A 45 -6.78 -14.66 -3.41
CA LEU A 45 -7.58 -14.13 -4.52
C LEU A 45 -8.28 -12.82 -4.11
N ASP A 46 -8.83 -12.75 -2.90
CA ASP A 46 -9.51 -11.55 -2.40
C ASP A 46 -8.57 -10.35 -2.34
N ARG A 47 -7.33 -10.55 -1.89
CA ARG A 47 -6.32 -9.50 -1.88
C ARG A 47 -5.96 -9.07 -3.30
N TYR A 48 -5.85 -10.01 -4.23
CA TYR A 48 -5.62 -9.71 -5.64
C TYR A 48 -6.79 -8.92 -6.27
N VAL A 49 -8.04 -9.26 -5.94
CA VAL A 49 -9.23 -8.55 -6.41
C VAL A 49 -9.28 -7.14 -5.83
N ALA A 50 -9.13 -7.00 -4.51
CA ALA A 50 -9.10 -5.71 -3.82
C ALA A 50 -7.97 -4.80 -4.34
N HIS A 51 -6.83 -5.41 -4.68
CA HIS A 51 -5.74 -4.70 -5.32
C HIS A 51 -6.07 -4.28 -6.76
N SER A 52 -6.62 -5.19 -7.56
CA SER A 52 -7.03 -4.90 -8.95
C SER A 52 -8.06 -3.78 -9.02
N GLN A 53 -9.00 -3.74 -8.07
CA GLN A 53 -9.99 -2.67 -7.93
C GLN A 53 -9.35 -1.29 -7.69
N ARG A 54 -8.30 -1.21 -6.87
CA ARG A 54 -7.56 0.05 -6.62
C ARG A 54 -6.83 0.58 -7.86
N PHE A 55 -6.49 -0.30 -8.80
CA PHE A 55 -5.88 0.07 -10.07
C PHE A 55 -6.86 0.23 -11.21
N VAL A 56 -8.18 0.13 -10.98
CA VAL A 56 -9.15 0.51 -12.01
C VAL A 56 -8.97 2.00 -12.33
N PRO A 57 -8.86 2.36 -13.62
CA PRO A 57 -9.08 1.55 -14.83
C PRO A 57 -7.81 0.96 -15.43
N TRP A 58 -6.64 1.37 -14.94
CA TRP A 58 -5.32 1.05 -15.45
C TRP A 58 -5.02 -0.45 -15.51
N ILE A 59 -5.57 -1.25 -14.60
CA ILE A 59 -5.41 -2.71 -14.61
C ILE A 59 -5.87 -3.34 -15.94
N PHE A 60 -6.86 -2.74 -16.61
CA PHE A 60 -7.39 -3.26 -17.87
C PHE A 60 -6.41 -3.13 -19.04
N LEU A 61 -5.39 -2.27 -18.96
CA LEU A 61 -4.34 -2.15 -19.97
C LEU A 61 -3.54 -3.46 -20.13
N HIS A 62 -3.49 -4.28 -19.08
CA HIS A 62 -2.78 -5.55 -19.15
C HIS A 62 -3.39 -6.50 -20.18
N ILE A 63 -4.70 -6.42 -20.45
CA ILE A 63 -5.39 -7.30 -21.42
C ILE A 63 -4.84 -7.07 -22.85
N PRO A 64 -4.98 -5.89 -23.47
CA PRO A 64 -4.43 -5.64 -24.80
C PRO A 64 -2.89 -5.75 -24.82
N ALA A 65 -2.20 -5.39 -23.74
CA ALA A 65 -0.74 -5.51 -23.66
C ALA A 65 -0.29 -6.98 -23.68
N LEU A 66 -0.94 -7.88 -22.95
CA LEU A 66 -0.64 -9.32 -22.95
C LEU A 66 -0.94 -9.96 -24.31
N VAL A 67 -2.05 -9.60 -24.96
CA VAL A 67 -2.38 -10.07 -26.31
C VAL A 67 -1.30 -9.64 -27.31
N SER A 68 -0.89 -8.37 -27.27
CA SER A 68 0.17 -7.83 -28.11
C SER A 68 1.53 -8.50 -27.85
N ALA A 69 1.90 -8.66 -26.58
CA ALA A 69 3.14 -9.29 -26.16
C ALA A 69 3.21 -10.77 -26.59
N GLY A 70 2.15 -11.53 -26.30
CA GLY A 70 2.05 -12.93 -26.67
C GLY A 70 2.16 -13.15 -28.17
N ARG A 71 1.49 -12.32 -28.98
CA ARG A 71 1.52 -12.42 -30.45
C ARG A 71 2.92 -12.19 -31.02
N THR A 72 3.60 -11.12 -30.60
CA THR A 72 4.94 -10.80 -31.11
C THR A 72 5.96 -11.83 -30.65
N ILE A 73 5.94 -12.26 -29.38
CA ILE A 73 6.83 -13.30 -28.88
C ILE A 73 6.59 -14.62 -29.64
N PHE A 74 5.33 -15.02 -29.82
CA PHE A 74 4.96 -16.20 -30.59
C PHE A 74 5.43 -16.11 -32.05
N ARG A 75 5.30 -14.94 -32.67
CA ARG A 75 5.81 -14.69 -34.03
C ARG A 75 7.32 -14.86 -34.08
N VAL A 76 8.07 -14.26 -33.16
CA VAL A 76 9.54 -14.38 -33.11
C VAL A 76 9.95 -15.85 -32.97
N ILE A 77 9.31 -16.60 -32.05
CA ILE A 77 9.61 -18.01 -31.83
C ILE A 77 9.28 -18.84 -33.08
N SER A 78 8.14 -18.59 -33.71
CA SER A 78 7.70 -19.30 -34.92
C SER A 78 8.58 -18.97 -36.13
N SER A 79 9.02 -17.72 -36.25
CA SER A 79 9.92 -17.24 -37.30
C SER A 79 11.36 -17.70 -37.11
N ARG A 80 11.78 -18.24 -35.95
CA ARG A 80 13.12 -18.88 -35.84
C ARG A 80 13.31 -20.08 -36.79
N ARG A 81 12.23 -20.58 -37.41
CA ARG A 81 12.27 -21.60 -38.46
C ARG A 81 12.65 -21.06 -39.84
N THR A 82 12.65 -19.74 -40.03
CA THR A 82 13.03 -19.07 -41.29
C THR A 82 13.86 -17.81 -40.98
N PRO A 83 15.10 -17.68 -41.48
CA PRO A 83 15.97 -16.54 -41.17
C PRO A 83 15.42 -15.25 -41.82
N ALA A 84 14.49 -14.58 -41.14
CA ALA A 84 14.03 -13.25 -41.49
C ALA A 84 15.02 -12.21 -40.96
N LYS A 85 15.34 -11.20 -41.78
CA LYS A 85 16.09 -10.02 -41.33
C LYS A 85 15.22 -9.27 -40.31
N PHE A 86 15.63 -9.28 -39.06
CA PHE A 86 15.02 -8.44 -38.03
C PHE A 86 15.48 -7.00 -38.22
N GLU A 87 14.55 -6.08 -38.42
CA GLU A 87 14.87 -4.66 -38.43
C GLU A 87 15.05 -4.14 -37.00
N ARG A 88 15.75 -3.02 -36.85
CA ARG A 88 16.00 -2.40 -35.53
C ARG A 88 14.69 -2.12 -34.76
N GLU A 89 13.64 -1.76 -35.49
CA GLU A 89 12.31 -1.53 -34.91
C GLU A 89 11.70 -2.81 -34.33
N ASP A 90 11.89 -3.96 -34.97
CA ASP A 90 11.40 -5.25 -34.46
C ASP A 90 12.13 -5.64 -33.18
N ILE A 91 13.44 -5.40 -33.11
CA ILE A 91 14.23 -5.65 -31.90
C ILE A 91 13.71 -4.79 -30.74
N ALA A 92 13.48 -3.49 -30.97
CA ALA A 92 12.96 -2.59 -29.95
C ALA A 92 11.58 -3.02 -29.43
N LYS A 93 10.67 -3.44 -30.34
CA LYS A 93 9.35 -3.99 -30.01
C LYS A 93 9.46 -5.23 -29.12
N VAL A 94 10.30 -6.19 -29.51
CA VAL A 94 10.50 -7.44 -28.76
C VAL A 94 11.10 -7.16 -27.38
N VAL A 95 12.09 -6.27 -27.28
CA VAL A 95 12.71 -5.90 -26.00
C VAL A 95 11.70 -5.23 -25.06
N LEU A 96 10.88 -4.31 -25.56
CA LEU A 96 9.84 -3.65 -24.76
C LEU A 96 8.85 -4.68 -24.19
N GLN A 97 8.36 -5.58 -25.04
CA GLN A 97 7.38 -6.58 -24.63
C GLN A 97 7.97 -7.66 -23.71
N ALA A 98 9.21 -8.07 -23.95
CA ALA A 98 9.94 -8.96 -23.05
C ALA A 98 10.17 -8.29 -21.69
N GLY A 99 10.50 -6.99 -21.68
CA GLY A 99 10.59 -6.19 -20.45
C GLY A 99 9.27 -6.11 -19.70
N TYR A 100 8.15 -5.89 -20.40
CA TYR A 100 6.81 -5.91 -19.84
C TYR A 100 6.45 -7.26 -19.21
N VAL A 101 6.59 -8.35 -19.95
CA VAL A 101 6.28 -9.71 -19.46
C VAL A 101 7.21 -10.10 -18.31
N GLY A 102 8.50 -9.77 -18.43
CA GLY A 102 9.49 -10.00 -17.37
C GLY A 102 9.15 -9.24 -16.08
N TRP A 103 8.69 -7.99 -16.19
CA TRP A 103 8.22 -7.24 -15.03
C TRP A 103 6.98 -7.85 -14.40
N LEU A 104 5.98 -8.25 -15.20
CA LEU A 104 4.80 -8.93 -14.67
C LEU A 104 5.17 -10.21 -13.93
N MET A 105 6.01 -11.05 -14.53
CA MET A 105 6.51 -12.25 -13.86
C MET A 105 7.20 -11.90 -12.55
N GLN A 106 8.02 -10.86 -12.54
CA GLN A 106 8.73 -10.43 -11.35
C GLN A 106 7.80 -9.91 -10.24
N ALA A 107 6.81 -9.09 -10.59
CA ALA A 107 5.81 -8.55 -9.68
C ALA A 107 4.95 -9.66 -9.05
N PHE A 108 4.51 -10.65 -9.83
CA PHE A 108 3.61 -11.70 -9.37
C PHE A 108 4.31 -12.89 -8.70
N VAL A 109 5.53 -13.23 -9.11
CA VAL A 109 6.25 -14.42 -8.62
C VAL A 109 7.17 -14.08 -7.46
N PHE A 110 7.89 -12.96 -7.55
CA PHE A 110 9.01 -12.66 -6.64
C PHE A 110 8.71 -11.55 -5.64
N GLN A 111 7.63 -10.77 -5.81
CA GLN A 111 7.33 -9.66 -4.91
C GLN A 111 6.04 -9.86 -4.12
N GLN A 112 5.98 -9.13 -3.00
CA GLN A 112 4.76 -8.98 -2.22
C GLN A 112 3.81 -8.00 -2.93
N LEU A 113 2.51 -8.29 -2.87
CA LEU A 113 1.45 -7.57 -3.56
C LEU A 113 1.18 -6.17 -2.97
N PHE A 114 2.11 -5.24 -3.20
CA PHE A 114 1.98 -3.82 -2.88
C PHE A 114 1.65 -2.99 -4.12
N ASP A 115 1.01 -1.85 -3.94
CA ASP A 115 0.55 -1.02 -5.05
C ASP A 115 1.71 -0.53 -5.94
N TYR A 116 2.81 -0.10 -5.33
CA TYR A 116 3.93 0.47 -6.07
C TYR A 116 4.60 -0.51 -7.05
N ILE A 117 4.55 -1.83 -6.81
CA ILE A 117 5.21 -2.81 -7.70
C ILE A 117 4.48 -2.97 -9.04
N HIS A 118 3.19 -2.60 -9.11
CA HIS A 118 2.38 -2.71 -10.32
C HIS A 118 2.48 -1.47 -11.21
N VAL A 119 2.88 -0.31 -10.65
CA VAL A 119 2.99 0.95 -11.41
C VAL A 119 3.91 0.82 -12.63
N PRO A 120 5.14 0.25 -12.54
CA PRO A 120 5.97 0.07 -13.73
C PRO A 120 5.34 -0.90 -14.74
N GLY A 121 4.66 -1.95 -14.27
CA GLY A 121 3.92 -2.87 -15.13
C GLY A 121 2.81 -2.18 -15.93
N ILE A 122 2.08 -1.26 -15.29
CA ILE A 122 1.05 -0.43 -15.92
C ILE A 122 1.67 0.50 -16.96
N ILE A 123 2.77 1.20 -16.63
CA ILE A 123 3.47 2.10 -17.57
C ILE A 123 3.99 1.31 -18.78
N LEU A 124 4.54 0.11 -18.56
CA LEU A 124 4.98 -0.77 -19.64
C LEU A 124 3.79 -1.27 -20.48
N ALA A 125 2.66 -1.60 -19.86
CA ALA A 125 1.44 -1.96 -20.57
C ALA A 125 0.97 -0.81 -21.47
N MET A 126 0.97 0.44 -20.98
CA MET A 126 0.66 1.63 -21.81
C MET A 126 1.57 1.72 -23.02
N ALA A 127 2.88 1.60 -22.83
CA ALA A 127 3.85 1.67 -23.91
C ALA A 127 3.62 0.56 -24.96
N VAL A 128 3.38 -0.68 -24.52
CA VAL A 128 3.05 -1.81 -25.41
C VAL A 128 1.74 -1.55 -26.16
N CYS A 129 0.72 -1.04 -25.49
CA CYS A 129 -0.59 -0.73 -26.07
C CYS A 129 -0.49 0.38 -27.13
N VAL A 130 0.19 1.48 -26.81
CA VAL A 130 0.40 2.61 -27.74
C VAL A 130 1.15 2.14 -28.98
N GLN A 131 2.24 1.38 -28.79
CA GLN A 131 3.01 0.83 -29.91
C GLN A 131 2.16 -0.10 -30.80
N ALA A 132 1.33 -0.94 -30.18
CA ALA A 132 0.43 -1.85 -30.90
C ALA A 132 -0.66 -1.10 -31.67
N ALA A 133 -1.29 -0.11 -31.05
CA ALA A 133 -2.32 0.72 -31.67
C ALA A 133 -1.76 1.53 -32.84
N MET A 134 -0.58 2.14 -32.67
CA MET A 134 0.11 2.87 -33.74
C MET A 134 0.44 1.96 -34.93
N SER A 135 0.86 0.71 -34.67
CA SER A 135 1.13 -0.25 -35.75
C SER A 135 -0.13 -0.58 -36.56
N VAL A 136 -1.28 -0.73 -35.89
CA VAL A 136 -2.57 -0.98 -36.56
C VAL A 136 -3.02 0.24 -37.36
N LEU A 137 -2.94 1.45 -36.77
CA LEU A 137 -3.33 2.70 -37.43
C LEU A 137 -2.46 2.99 -38.66
N MET A 138 -1.15 2.85 -38.55
CA MET A 138 -0.23 3.03 -39.68
C MET A 138 -0.54 2.05 -40.81
N THR A 139 -0.80 0.78 -40.48
CA THR A 139 -1.18 -0.24 -41.49
C THR A 139 -2.49 0.12 -42.19
N ALA A 140 -3.47 0.65 -41.46
CA ALA A 140 -4.75 1.10 -42.00
C ALA A 140 -4.60 2.32 -42.92
N CYS A 141 -3.72 3.27 -42.56
CA CYS A 141 -3.46 4.46 -43.39
C CYS A 141 -2.65 4.17 -44.65
N THR A 142 -1.79 3.14 -44.66
CA THR A 142 -0.97 2.79 -45.83
C THR A 142 -1.67 1.85 -46.81
N ASN A 143 -2.66 1.08 -46.35
CA ASN A 143 -3.41 0.16 -47.21
C ASN A 143 -4.64 0.84 -47.82
N ASP A 144 -4.45 1.51 -48.95
CA ASP A 144 -5.52 2.12 -49.77
C ASP A 144 -6.40 1.08 -50.51
N ARG A 145 -6.27 -0.22 -50.19
CA ARG A 145 -7.06 -1.31 -50.78
C ARG A 145 -8.13 -1.80 -49.82
N LEU A 146 -9.31 -1.22 -50.00
CA LEU A 146 -10.59 -1.47 -49.33
C LEU A 146 -11.19 -2.89 -49.45
N THR A 147 -10.45 -3.90 -49.90
CA THR A 147 -11.03 -5.21 -50.19
C THR A 147 -10.53 -6.28 -49.23
N THR A 148 -11.48 -6.76 -48.41
CA THR A 148 -11.40 -7.90 -47.48
C THR A 148 -10.69 -7.61 -46.15
N ILE A 149 -11.42 -6.97 -45.23
CA ILE A 149 -11.11 -7.00 -43.79
C ILE A 149 -11.33 -8.45 -43.32
N GLN A 150 -10.33 -9.31 -43.45
CA GLN A 150 -10.28 -10.52 -42.65
C GLN A 150 -10.17 -10.10 -41.18
N PRO A 151 -11.03 -10.61 -40.27
CA PRO A 151 -10.94 -10.30 -38.85
C PRO A 151 -9.70 -10.97 -38.28
N SER A 152 -8.53 -10.34 -38.47
CA SER A 152 -7.34 -10.71 -37.74
C SER A 152 -7.52 -10.26 -36.29
N ILE A 153 -7.00 -11.02 -35.33
CA ILE A 153 -6.99 -10.67 -33.90
C ILE A 153 -6.45 -9.25 -33.64
N GLY A 154 -5.69 -8.65 -34.57
CA GLY A 154 -5.26 -7.25 -34.51
C GLY A 154 -6.42 -6.24 -34.51
N ASN A 155 -7.58 -6.61 -35.07
CA ASN A 155 -8.80 -5.78 -35.07
C ASN A 155 -9.45 -5.70 -33.69
N LEU A 156 -9.06 -6.55 -32.73
CA LEU A 156 -9.55 -6.49 -31.35
C LEU A 156 -8.77 -5.47 -30.50
N LEU A 157 -7.57 -5.07 -30.89
CA LEU A 157 -6.75 -4.13 -30.09
C LEU A 157 -7.38 -2.74 -30.02
N LEU A 158 -7.87 -2.21 -31.14
CA LEU A 158 -8.50 -0.89 -31.18
C LEU A 158 -9.80 -0.81 -30.34
N PRO A 159 -10.77 -1.75 -30.44
CA PRO A 159 -11.95 -1.72 -29.57
C PRO A 159 -11.60 -1.97 -28.10
N LEU A 160 -10.61 -2.80 -27.77
CA LEU A 160 -10.13 -2.96 -26.39
C LEU A 160 -9.55 -1.65 -25.84
N MET A 161 -8.74 -0.94 -26.63
CA MET A 161 -8.21 0.36 -26.23
C MET A 161 -9.30 1.43 -26.12
N ALA A 162 -10.27 1.45 -27.04
CA ALA A 162 -11.41 2.35 -26.96
C ALA A 162 -12.27 2.08 -25.70
N ALA A 163 -12.53 0.81 -25.39
CA ALA A 163 -13.21 0.40 -24.17
C ALA A 163 -12.44 0.84 -22.92
N PHE A 164 -11.11 0.64 -22.89
CA PHE A 164 -10.26 1.13 -21.82
C PHE A 164 -10.37 2.65 -21.65
N VAL A 165 -10.28 3.43 -22.72
CA VAL A 165 -10.39 4.91 -22.67
C VAL A 165 -11.76 5.33 -22.13
N ALA A 166 -12.84 4.67 -22.55
CA ALA A 166 -14.18 4.96 -22.03
C ALA A 166 -14.27 4.71 -20.51
N VAL A 167 -13.78 3.56 -20.04
CA VAL A 167 -13.74 3.24 -18.60
C VAL A 167 -12.81 4.22 -17.87
N ALA A 168 -11.71 4.65 -18.49
CA ALA A 168 -10.77 5.62 -17.93
C ALA A 168 -11.38 7.00 -17.71
N ILE A 169 -12.17 7.48 -18.68
CA ILE A 169 -12.90 8.73 -18.55
C ILE A 169 -13.94 8.63 -17.43
N VAL A 170 -14.72 7.55 -17.39
CA VAL A 170 -15.78 7.37 -16.37
C VAL A 170 -15.19 7.32 -14.96
N ASN A 171 -14.05 6.65 -14.77
CA ASN A 171 -13.39 6.49 -13.46
C ASN A 171 -12.39 7.62 -13.15
N SER A 172 -12.28 8.65 -13.99
CA SER A 172 -11.32 9.73 -13.78
C SER A 172 -11.67 10.54 -12.53
N PRO A 173 -10.69 10.95 -11.70
CA PRO A 173 -10.93 11.92 -10.64
C PRO A 173 -11.55 13.23 -11.14
N THR A 174 -11.38 13.56 -12.43
CA THR A 174 -11.97 14.75 -13.07
C THR A 174 -13.49 14.65 -13.26
N THR A 175 -14.07 13.45 -13.28
CA THR A 175 -15.53 13.27 -13.39
C THR A 175 -16.21 13.17 -12.02
N ASN A 176 -15.44 13.03 -10.93
CA ASN A 176 -15.97 12.99 -9.57
C ASN A 176 -16.27 14.40 -9.05
N TRP A 177 -17.52 14.84 -9.25
CA TRP A 177 -17.97 16.17 -8.84
C TRP A 177 -17.80 16.45 -7.33
N ALA A 178 -17.98 15.44 -6.49
CA ALA A 178 -17.81 15.57 -5.04
C ALA A 178 -16.38 15.95 -4.65
N ARG A 179 -15.38 15.59 -5.45
CA ARG A 179 -13.99 16.02 -5.24
C ARG A 179 -13.69 17.35 -5.91
N GLN A 180 -14.22 17.56 -7.12
CA GLN A 180 -13.99 18.79 -7.87
C GLN A 180 -14.46 20.04 -7.12
N ARG A 181 -15.53 19.94 -6.31
CA ARG A 181 -16.00 21.05 -5.46
C ARG A 181 -14.94 21.59 -4.49
N HIS A 182 -13.93 20.78 -4.14
CA HIS A 182 -12.85 21.18 -3.22
C HIS A 182 -11.61 21.71 -3.92
N TRP A 183 -11.59 21.78 -5.27
CA TRP A 183 -10.40 22.16 -6.04
C TRP A 183 -9.79 23.50 -5.61
N TYR A 184 -10.64 24.52 -5.45
CA TYR A 184 -10.19 25.85 -5.03
C TYR A 184 -9.55 25.84 -3.63
N ARG A 185 -10.13 25.08 -2.69
CA ARG A 185 -9.59 24.94 -1.33
C ARG A 185 -8.24 24.22 -1.33
N CYS A 186 -8.10 23.20 -2.18
CA CYS A 186 -6.82 22.51 -2.37
C CYS A 186 -5.74 23.46 -2.92
N LEU A 187 -6.09 24.29 -3.90
CA LEU A 187 -5.16 25.30 -4.44
C LEU A 187 -4.74 26.33 -3.38
N GLN A 188 -5.67 26.80 -2.55
CA GLN A 188 -5.34 27.70 -1.43
C GLN A 188 -4.38 27.02 -0.44
N ALA A 189 -4.59 25.73 -0.15
CA ALA A 189 -3.71 24.98 0.74
C ALA A 189 -2.29 24.84 0.19
N CYS A 190 -2.13 24.66 -1.13
CA CYS A 190 -0.82 24.69 -1.78
C CYS A 190 -0.11 26.06 -1.65
N MET A 191 -0.86 27.15 -1.46
CA MET A 191 -0.34 28.49 -1.21
C MET A 191 -0.11 28.78 0.28
N GLY A 192 -0.27 27.78 1.16
CA GLY A 192 0.03 27.87 2.59
C GLY A 192 -1.19 27.99 3.50
N SER A 193 -2.43 27.94 2.99
CA SER A 193 -3.60 27.84 3.87
C SER A 193 -3.72 26.46 4.51
N VAL A 194 -4.40 26.38 5.64
CA VAL A 194 -4.75 25.08 6.25
C VAL A 194 -5.90 24.46 5.45
N LEU A 195 -5.81 23.15 5.20
CA LEU A 195 -6.90 22.37 4.60
C LEU A 195 -7.71 21.70 5.71
N GLU A 196 -9.01 21.95 5.74
CA GLU A 196 -9.92 21.44 6.76
C GLU A 196 -9.97 19.88 6.76
N PRO A 197 -10.06 19.23 7.93
CA PRO A 197 -10.09 17.76 8.03
C PRO A 197 -11.18 17.10 7.18
N GLU A 198 -12.36 17.73 7.11
CA GLU A 198 -13.48 17.23 6.33
C GLU A 198 -13.18 17.19 4.84
N ILE A 199 -12.41 18.17 4.35
CA ILE A 199 -12.00 18.23 2.95
C ILE A 199 -10.94 17.18 2.68
N LYS A 200 -10.00 16.96 3.61
CA LYS A 200 -8.99 15.91 3.48
C LYS A 200 -9.65 14.53 3.31
N ASP A 201 -10.68 14.24 4.10
CA ASP A 201 -11.44 12.99 3.98
C ASP A 201 -12.21 12.90 2.66
N ASP A 202 -12.89 13.97 2.24
CA ASP A 202 -13.68 13.98 1.01
C ASP A 202 -12.82 13.78 -0.27
N ILE A 203 -11.56 14.23 -0.25
CA ILE A 203 -10.64 14.07 -1.39
C ILE A 203 -9.78 12.80 -1.32
N ALA A 204 -9.73 12.12 -0.17
CA ALA A 204 -8.87 10.96 0.03
C ALA A 204 -9.23 9.81 -0.92
N LEU A 205 -8.23 9.18 -1.55
CA LEU A 205 -8.43 7.98 -2.39
C LEU A 205 -8.63 6.71 -1.57
N THR A 206 -8.09 6.70 -0.35
CA THR A 206 -8.21 5.62 0.62
C THR A 206 -8.97 6.13 1.84
N PRO A 207 -9.73 5.27 2.54
CA PRO A 207 -10.54 5.69 3.68
C PRO A 207 -9.71 6.07 4.93
N MET A 208 -8.42 5.75 4.94
CA MET A 208 -7.52 6.01 6.06
C MET A 208 -6.35 6.92 5.65
N PRO A 209 -5.86 7.78 6.56
CA PRO A 209 -6.45 8.08 7.87
C PRO A 209 -7.77 8.89 7.74
N ARG A 210 -8.63 8.80 8.74
CA ARG A 210 -9.87 9.58 8.84
C ARG A 210 -9.57 10.89 9.56
N TRP A 211 -9.30 11.95 8.81
CA TRP A 211 -8.86 13.23 9.31
C TRP A 211 -9.88 13.89 10.23
N ARG A 212 -11.19 13.77 9.97
CA ARG A 212 -12.24 14.26 10.88
C ARG A 212 -12.12 13.70 12.28
N GLU A 213 -11.79 12.41 12.39
CA GLU A 213 -11.64 11.72 13.67
C GLU A 213 -10.24 11.92 14.26
N LEU A 214 -9.20 11.97 13.43
CA LEU A 214 -7.81 12.11 13.86
C LEU A 214 -7.49 13.54 14.34
N GLN A 215 -8.14 14.57 13.79
CA GLN A 215 -7.86 15.96 14.15
C GLN A 215 -8.09 16.24 15.65
N PRO A 216 -9.21 15.83 16.28
CA PRO A 216 -9.38 15.94 17.73
C PRO A 216 -8.32 15.19 18.56
N VAL A 217 -7.79 14.07 18.05
CA VAL A 217 -6.70 13.34 18.71
C VAL A 217 -5.40 14.16 18.67
N ILE A 218 -5.10 14.78 17.53
CA ILE A 218 -3.93 15.67 17.39
C ILE A 218 -4.06 16.87 18.34
N GLU A 219 -5.24 17.49 18.40
CA GLU A 219 -5.52 18.60 19.32
C GLU A 219 -5.37 18.17 20.77
N LYS A 220 -5.91 17.01 21.14
CA LYS A 220 -5.76 16.50 22.50
C LYS A 220 -4.31 16.19 22.86
N LEU A 221 -3.53 15.64 21.92
CA LEU A 221 -2.11 15.41 22.14
C LEU A 221 -1.34 16.71 22.30
N HIS A 222 -1.70 17.79 21.60
CA HIS A 222 -1.08 19.10 21.84
C HIS A 222 -1.36 19.65 23.24
N GLU A 223 -2.49 19.32 23.85
CA GLU A 223 -2.77 19.66 25.26
C GLU A 223 -1.99 18.79 26.26
N LEU A 224 -1.77 17.51 25.91
CA LEU A 224 -1.13 16.53 26.79
C LEU A 224 0.40 16.53 26.69
N CYS A 225 0.95 16.92 25.55
CA CYS A 225 2.39 16.85 25.29
C CYS A 225 3.10 18.15 25.68
N GLU A 226 4.10 18.02 26.53
CA GLU A 226 5.13 19.04 26.77
C GLU A 226 6.33 18.82 25.81
N ASP A 227 7.32 19.71 25.82
CA ASP A 227 8.44 19.71 24.85
C ASP A 227 9.22 18.37 24.79
N ASP A 228 9.25 17.60 25.89
CA ASP A 228 9.93 16.30 25.98
C ASP A 228 8.98 15.09 25.86
N THR A 229 7.69 15.30 25.62
CA THR A 229 6.73 14.19 25.51
C THR A 229 6.85 13.48 24.17
N SER A 230 7.07 12.18 24.21
CA SER A 230 7.19 11.32 23.04
C SER A 230 5.90 10.54 22.78
N VAL A 231 5.44 10.61 21.52
CA VAL A 231 4.22 9.95 21.05
C VAL A 231 4.56 8.87 20.03
N MET A 232 3.93 7.71 20.15
CA MET A 232 4.07 6.59 19.21
C MET A 232 2.81 6.38 18.39
N ALA A 233 2.96 6.22 17.07
CA ALA A 233 1.91 5.67 16.23
C ALA A 233 1.97 4.14 16.31
N TYR A 234 0.88 3.48 16.69
CA TYR A 234 0.84 2.02 16.77
C TYR A 234 0.56 1.39 15.39
N ASN A 235 -0.49 1.87 14.70
CA ASN A 235 -0.93 1.36 13.41
C ASN A 235 -0.30 2.10 12.22
N GLY A 236 -0.29 1.46 11.05
CA GLY A 236 0.41 1.98 9.87
C GLY A 236 -0.16 3.29 9.33
N ASN A 237 -1.49 3.42 9.33
CA ASN A 237 -2.16 4.63 8.82
C ASN A 237 -1.98 5.86 9.73
N LEU A 238 -1.46 5.68 10.95
CA LEU A 238 -1.17 6.76 11.89
C LEU A 238 0.21 7.40 11.68
N ILE A 239 1.00 6.96 10.70
CA ILE A 239 2.31 7.57 10.39
C ILE A 239 2.22 9.08 10.12
N HIS A 240 1.06 9.56 9.66
CA HIS A 240 0.80 10.98 9.43
C HIS A 240 0.83 11.83 10.70
N LEU A 241 0.65 11.22 11.88
CA LEU A 241 0.71 11.88 13.18
C LEU A 241 2.04 12.59 13.40
N TYR A 242 3.16 11.94 13.03
CA TYR A 242 4.50 12.50 13.17
C TYR A 242 4.67 13.80 12.38
N SER A 243 4.18 13.83 11.15
CA SER A 243 4.25 15.04 10.33
C SER A 243 3.30 16.12 10.83
N ALA A 244 2.10 15.76 11.28
CA ALA A 244 1.10 16.71 11.76
C ALA A 244 1.56 17.43 13.03
N MET A 245 2.16 16.69 13.96
CA MET A 245 2.67 17.21 15.23
C MET A 245 4.14 17.64 15.18
N LYS A 246 4.83 17.46 14.04
CA LYS A 246 6.28 17.66 13.88
C LYS A 246 7.13 16.84 14.86
N LEU A 247 6.65 15.65 15.20
CA LEU A 247 7.32 14.72 16.11
C LEU A 247 8.28 13.79 15.37
N ARG A 248 9.29 13.31 16.09
CA ARG A 248 10.11 12.18 15.64
C ARG A 248 9.57 10.88 16.23
N PRO A 249 9.59 9.76 15.49
CA PRO A 249 9.28 8.46 16.05
C PRO A 249 10.21 8.15 17.24
N PRO A 250 9.67 7.64 18.37
CA PRO A 250 10.46 7.38 19.58
C PRO A 250 11.38 6.16 19.43
N THR A 251 11.11 5.30 18.46
CA THR A 251 11.96 4.17 18.10
C THR A 251 12.19 4.13 16.59
N ARG A 252 13.10 3.26 16.14
CA ARG A 252 13.25 2.94 14.71
C ARG A 252 12.05 2.20 14.11
N PHE A 253 11.12 1.71 14.94
CA PHE A 253 9.90 1.02 14.54
C PHE A 253 8.75 2.03 14.49
N VAL A 254 8.58 2.67 13.34
CA VAL A 254 7.69 3.85 13.15
C VAL A 254 6.21 3.54 13.39
N TYR A 255 5.79 2.29 13.17
CA TYR A 255 4.47 1.77 13.56
C TYR A 255 4.61 0.29 13.92
N VAL A 256 4.28 -0.07 15.14
CA VAL A 256 4.69 -1.35 15.73
C VAL A 256 3.82 -2.51 15.27
N ASP A 257 2.51 -2.30 15.10
CA ASP A 257 1.55 -3.38 14.77
C ASP A 257 1.96 -4.17 13.52
N VAL A 258 2.03 -3.50 12.37
CA VAL A 258 2.34 -4.16 11.08
C VAL A 258 3.72 -4.81 11.12
N LEU A 259 4.69 -4.18 11.79
CA LEU A 259 6.04 -4.71 11.91
C LEU A 259 6.07 -5.97 12.78
N ALA A 260 5.38 -5.99 13.91
CA ALA A 260 5.28 -7.16 14.78
C ALA A 260 4.62 -8.36 14.08
N ARG A 261 3.68 -8.12 13.15
CA ARG A 261 3.05 -9.16 12.33
C ARG A 261 3.94 -9.65 11.20
N CYS A 262 4.68 -8.75 10.54
CA CYS A 262 5.57 -9.09 9.43
C CYS A 262 6.90 -9.72 9.89
N PHE A 263 7.37 -9.42 11.10
CA PHE A 263 8.67 -9.83 11.61
C PHE A 263 8.53 -10.54 12.97
N PRO A 264 7.91 -11.73 13.01
CA PRO A 264 7.58 -12.42 14.27
C PRO A 264 8.81 -12.71 15.13
N ARG A 265 9.97 -12.97 14.52
CA ARG A 265 11.25 -13.25 15.22
C ARG A 265 11.90 -12.01 15.85
N ARG A 266 11.33 -10.82 15.61
CA ARG A 266 11.88 -9.52 16.04
C ARG A 266 10.99 -8.79 17.05
N ARG A 267 9.91 -9.43 17.53
CA ARG A 267 8.98 -8.81 18.47
C ARG A 267 9.66 -8.42 19.79
N ASP A 268 10.52 -9.27 20.32
CA ASP A 268 11.25 -8.99 21.56
C ASP A 268 12.21 -7.80 21.40
N GLU A 269 12.80 -7.66 20.22
CA GLU A 269 13.62 -6.51 19.86
C GLU A 269 12.79 -5.22 19.77
N MET A 270 11.57 -5.29 19.22
CA MET A 270 10.63 -4.17 19.19
C MET A 270 10.18 -3.78 20.60
N LEU A 271 9.80 -4.75 21.43
CA LEU A 271 9.42 -4.53 22.83
C LEU A 271 10.54 -3.85 23.62
N THR A 272 11.76 -4.39 23.52
CA THR A 272 12.94 -3.81 24.17
C THR A 272 13.19 -2.37 23.74
N ALA A 273 12.95 -2.04 22.47
CA ALA A 273 13.09 -0.68 21.97
C ALA A 273 12.00 0.26 22.54
N ILE A 274 10.76 -0.22 22.64
CA ILE A 274 9.64 0.54 23.21
C ILE A 274 9.93 0.85 24.69
N GLU A 275 10.29 -0.16 25.47
CA GLU A 275 10.63 -0.02 26.90
C GLU A 275 11.76 0.99 27.15
N LYS A 276 12.74 1.08 26.25
CA LYS A 276 13.88 2.00 26.35
C LYS A 276 13.61 3.41 25.80
N SER A 277 12.54 3.58 25.02
CA SER A 277 12.27 4.81 24.27
C SER A 277 11.64 5.95 25.08
N HIS A 278 11.36 5.72 26.36
CA HIS A 278 10.63 6.65 27.23
C HIS A 278 9.36 7.18 26.56
N VAL A 279 8.67 6.35 25.78
CA VAL A 279 7.41 6.70 25.14
C VAL A 279 6.33 6.95 26.20
N HIS A 280 5.64 8.08 26.13
CA HIS A 280 4.61 8.47 27.10
C HIS A 280 3.21 8.17 26.60
N TYR A 281 2.94 8.50 25.34
CA TYR A 281 1.63 8.27 24.72
C TYR A 281 1.76 7.40 23.48
N VAL A 282 0.76 6.56 23.25
CA VAL A 282 0.61 5.78 22.03
C VAL A 282 -0.79 5.94 21.47
N VAL A 283 -0.88 6.13 20.15
CA VAL A 283 -2.14 6.24 19.44
C VAL A 283 -2.38 4.97 18.64
N SER A 284 -3.57 4.38 18.78
CA SER A 284 -4.01 3.23 17.98
C SER A 284 -5.35 3.51 17.28
N ASP A 285 -5.65 2.73 16.23
CA ASP A 285 -6.95 2.70 15.55
C ASP A 285 -7.67 1.38 15.84
N LEU A 286 -8.74 1.46 16.64
CA LEU A 286 -9.59 0.32 16.99
C LEU A 286 -10.15 -0.40 15.75
N ILE A 287 -10.49 0.34 14.70
CA ILE A 287 -11.10 -0.22 13.49
C ILE A 287 -10.04 -0.93 12.65
N GLU A 288 -8.82 -0.37 12.55
CA GLU A 288 -7.71 -1.04 11.86
C GLU A 288 -7.34 -2.36 12.55
N ASP A 289 -7.45 -2.41 13.88
CA ASP A 289 -7.25 -3.61 14.68
C ASP A 289 -8.49 -4.52 14.77
N GLY A 290 -9.57 -4.22 14.05
CA GLY A 290 -10.70 -5.11 13.86
C GLY A 290 -11.80 -5.04 14.92
N CYS A 291 -11.89 -3.95 15.67
CA CYS A 291 -12.99 -3.71 16.60
C CYS A 291 -14.30 -3.47 15.82
N GLU A 292 -15.28 -4.33 16.03
CA GLU A 292 -16.60 -4.28 15.37
C GLU A 292 -17.69 -3.63 16.24
N VAL A 293 -17.33 -3.17 17.44
CA VAL A 293 -18.29 -2.59 18.39
C VAL A 293 -18.76 -1.22 17.93
N ASP A 294 -20.01 -0.87 18.22
CA ASP A 294 -20.52 0.48 17.98
C ASP A 294 -19.73 1.51 18.80
N LEU A 295 -19.00 2.39 18.09
CA LEU A 295 -18.14 3.42 18.64
C LEU A 295 -18.90 4.73 18.96
N ASN A 296 -20.23 4.75 18.80
CA ASN A 296 -21.07 5.91 19.12
C ASN A 296 -21.25 6.16 20.64
N THR A 297 -20.67 5.33 21.51
CA THR A 297 -20.70 5.59 22.96
C THR A 297 -19.76 6.75 23.32
N ASN A 298 -19.95 7.36 24.49
CA ASN A 298 -19.01 8.36 25.03
C ASN A 298 -17.83 7.71 25.76
N ASP A 299 -17.77 6.38 25.82
CA ASP A 299 -16.71 5.65 26.53
C ASP A 299 -15.39 5.78 25.76
N VAL A 300 -14.28 6.00 26.48
CA VAL A 300 -12.95 6.12 25.85
C VAL A 300 -12.51 4.80 25.21
N LEU A 301 -12.90 3.68 25.82
CA LEU A 301 -12.70 2.35 25.27
C LEU A 301 -14.01 1.56 25.43
N PRO A 302 -14.44 0.77 24.41
CA PRO A 302 -15.62 -0.07 24.55
C PRO A 302 -15.56 -0.95 25.80
N ASN A 303 -16.68 -1.08 26.52
CA ASN A 303 -16.74 -1.76 27.82
C ASN A 303 -16.17 -3.19 27.79
N THR A 304 -16.39 -3.92 26.70
CA THR A 304 -15.83 -5.28 26.52
C THR A 304 -14.30 -5.29 26.55
N LEU A 305 -13.66 -4.34 25.89
CA LEU A 305 -12.21 -4.18 25.86
C LEU A 305 -11.68 -3.61 27.18
N ALA A 306 -12.39 -2.65 27.78
CA ALA A 306 -12.00 -2.04 29.05
C ALA A 306 -11.90 -3.08 30.19
N LEU A 307 -12.88 -3.98 30.27
CA LEU A 307 -12.92 -5.07 31.26
C LEU A 307 -11.77 -6.07 31.11
N GLN A 308 -11.21 -6.20 29.90
CA GLN A 308 -10.15 -7.15 29.59
C GLN A 308 -8.78 -6.48 29.40
N SER A 309 -8.68 -5.17 29.61
CA SER A 309 -7.47 -4.40 29.29
C SER A 309 -6.18 -5.04 29.84
N SER A 310 -6.17 -5.57 31.05
CA SER A 310 -4.97 -6.19 31.66
C SER A 310 -4.42 -7.42 30.92
N THR A 311 -5.25 -8.13 30.14
CA THR A 311 -4.83 -9.34 29.40
C THR A 311 -4.56 -9.07 27.92
N LEU A 312 -4.94 -7.89 27.43
CA LEU A 312 -4.72 -7.51 26.05
C LEU A 312 -3.23 -7.23 25.75
N PHE A 313 -2.91 -7.23 24.47
CA PHE A 313 -1.60 -6.86 23.94
C PHE A 313 -1.40 -5.35 23.99
N PHE A 314 -0.15 -4.90 23.86
CA PHE A 314 0.16 -3.48 23.72
C PHE A 314 -0.45 -2.90 22.42
N PRO A 315 -1.10 -1.72 22.42
CA PRO A 315 -1.20 -0.76 23.52
C PRO A 315 -2.48 -0.89 24.37
N TYR A 316 -3.37 -1.82 24.06
CA TYR A 316 -4.68 -1.95 24.71
C TYR A 316 -4.62 -2.36 26.19
N ASN A 317 -3.44 -2.74 26.67
CA ASN A 317 -3.19 -2.96 28.10
C ASN A 317 -2.83 -1.71 28.91
N GLN A 318 -2.62 -0.59 28.22
CA GLN A 318 -2.28 0.70 28.80
C GLN A 318 -3.55 1.49 29.20
N THR A 319 -3.37 2.66 29.81
CA THR A 319 -4.51 3.45 30.30
C THR A 319 -5.09 4.30 29.17
N PRO A 320 -6.35 4.11 28.75
CA PRO A 320 -6.96 4.94 27.71
C PRO A 320 -7.29 6.34 28.26
N VAL A 321 -6.90 7.39 27.55
CA VAL A 321 -7.03 8.80 27.99
C VAL A 321 -8.08 9.57 27.20
N PHE A 322 -8.13 9.34 25.89
CA PHE A 322 -9.03 10.08 25.00
C PHE A 322 -9.33 9.25 23.74
N ARG A 323 -10.52 9.43 23.18
CA ARG A 323 -10.95 8.78 21.94
C ARG A 323 -11.69 9.78 21.04
N SER A 324 -11.44 9.67 19.75
CA SER A 324 -12.26 10.29 18.71
C SER A 324 -12.47 9.26 17.60
N GLY A 325 -13.73 8.86 17.42
CA GLY A 325 -14.09 7.77 16.51
C GLY A 325 -13.35 6.48 16.81
N GLY A 326 -12.58 5.97 15.84
CA GLY A 326 -11.74 4.78 16.00
C GLY A 326 -10.40 5.01 16.68
N TYR A 327 -9.93 6.25 16.79
CA TYR A 327 -8.60 6.56 17.30
C TYR A 327 -8.61 6.75 18.82
N VAL A 328 -7.69 6.08 19.50
CA VAL A 328 -7.55 6.13 20.97
C VAL A 328 -6.13 6.51 21.36
N ILE A 329 -6.00 7.43 22.31
CA ILE A 329 -4.75 7.77 22.99
C ILE A 329 -4.65 6.91 24.25
N PHE A 330 -3.52 6.22 24.41
CA PHE A 330 -3.17 5.54 25.64
C PHE A 330 -1.97 6.19 26.29
N GLU A 331 -2.03 6.37 27.61
CA GLU A 331 -0.89 6.70 28.46
C GLU A 331 -0.16 5.43 28.88
N ILE A 332 1.14 5.41 28.64
CA ILE A 332 2.02 4.29 28.96
C ILE A 332 2.45 4.42 30.41
N ASN A 333 1.65 3.85 31.30
CA ASN A 333 1.86 3.88 32.76
C ASN A 333 1.84 2.47 33.39
N ARG A 334 1.78 1.42 32.57
CA ARG A 334 1.83 0.02 32.97
C ARG A 334 2.96 -0.69 32.22
N PRO A 335 3.40 -1.87 32.70
CA PRO A 335 4.35 -2.69 31.95
C PRO A 335 3.88 -2.91 30.50
N ILE A 336 4.82 -2.83 29.56
CA ILE A 336 4.53 -3.06 28.14
C ILE A 336 4.09 -4.52 27.98
N GLY A 337 2.90 -4.72 27.41
CA GLY A 337 2.36 -6.05 27.13
C GLY A 337 3.07 -6.71 25.95
N TRP A 338 2.66 -7.92 25.60
CA TRP A 338 3.11 -8.58 24.38
C TRP A 338 2.61 -7.84 23.12
N LEU A 339 3.25 -8.05 21.96
CA LEU A 339 2.80 -7.49 20.67
C LEU A 339 1.92 -8.47 19.91
N THR A 340 0.91 -7.96 19.21
CA THR A 340 -0.03 -8.79 18.45
C THR A 340 0.66 -9.74 17.46
N ARG A 341 0.07 -10.93 17.33
CA ARG A 341 0.47 -11.96 16.37
C ARG A 341 -0.46 -12.04 15.17
N GLU A 342 -1.69 -11.56 15.34
CA GLU A 342 -2.82 -11.83 14.45
C GLU A 342 -3.26 -10.60 13.65
N TYR A 343 -3.97 -10.83 12.56
CA TYR A 343 -4.72 -9.79 11.86
C TYR A 343 -6.06 -9.57 12.57
N SER A 344 -6.48 -8.32 12.67
CA SER A 344 -7.71 -7.95 13.38
C SER A 344 -7.75 -8.48 14.83
N PRO A 345 -6.74 -8.17 15.65
CA PRO A 345 -6.61 -8.72 16.99
C PRO A 345 -7.67 -8.23 18.00
N LEU A 346 -8.60 -7.36 17.60
CA LEU A 346 -9.78 -6.97 18.37
C LEU A 346 -11.10 -7.52 17.80
N SER A 347 -11.03 -8.40 16.80
CA SER A 347 -12.23 -9.08 16.29
C SER A 347 -12.90 -9.90 17.40
N GLN A 348 -14.23 -9.94 17.38
CA GLN A 348 -14.99 -10.66 18.43
C GLN A 348 -14.59 -12.14 18.52
N GLU A 349 -14.34 -12.76 17.37
CA GLU A 349 -13.89 -14.15 17.29
C GLU A 349 -12.58 -14.37 18.06
N TYR A 350 -11.62 -13.48 17.90
CA TYR A 350 -10.33 -13.58 18.58
C TYR A 350 -10.45 -13.35 20.10
N LEU A 351 -11.23 -12.36 20.53
CA LEU A 351 -11.47 -12.09 21.95
C LEU A 351 -12.17 -13.27 22.65
N LEU A 352 -13.07 -13.96 21.95
CA LEU A 352 -13.70 -15.20 22.45
C LEU A 352 -12.69 -16.34 22.58
N GLN A 353 -11.74 -16.47 21.65
CA GLN A 353 -10.67 -17.47 21.75
C GLN A 353 -9.77 -17.21 22.96
N LEU A 354 -9.34 -15.97 23.17
CA LEU A 354 -8.51 -15.59 24.33
C LEU A 354 -9.16 -15.98 25.67
N THR A 355 -10.43 -15.62 25.85
CA THR A 355 -11.19 -15.94 27.09
C THR A 355 -11.37 -17.44 27.30
N SER A 356 -11.55 -18.22 26.23
CA SER A 356 -11.67 -19.68 26.31
C SER A 356 -10.36 -20.36 26.74
N THR A 357 -9.21 -19.80 26.32
CA THR A 357 -7.89 -20.37 26.59
C THR A 357 -7.47 -20.12 28.05
N GLU A 358 -7.77 -18.93 28.59
CA GLU A 358 -7.52 -18.60 30.00
C GLU A 358 -8.40 -19.43 30.97
N SER A 359 -9.65 -19.72 30.59
CA SER A 359 -10.56 -20.57 31.37
C SER A 359 -10.10 -22.03 31.45
N SER A 360 -9.39 -22.50 30.42
CA SER A 360 -8.77 -23.84 30.42
C SER A 360 -7.49 -23.88 31.26
N ALA A 361 -6.66 -22.82 31.19
CA ALA A 361 -5.41 -22.74 31.95
C ALA A 361 -5.63 -22.48 33.45
N ALA A 362 -6.76 -21.86 33.85
CA ALA A 362 -7.12 -21.66 35.25
C ALA A 362 -7.81 -22.88 35.89
N LYS A 363 -8.04 -23.96 35.13
CA LYS A 363 -8.65 -25.22 35.59
C LYS A 363 -7.64 -26.37 35.74
N GLU A 364 -6.37 -26.14 35.38
CA GLU A 364 -5.22 -26.99 35.73
C GLU A 364 -4.48 -26.38 36.90
#